data_AF-A0A485L5J3-F1
#
_entry.id   AF-A0A485L5J3-F1
#
_cell.length_a   1.000
_cell.length_b   1.000
_cell.length_c   1.000
_cell.angle_alpha   90.00
_cell.angle_beta   90.00
_cell.angle_gamma   90.00
#
_symmetry.space_group_name_H-M   'P 1'
#
loop_
_entity.id
_entity.type
_entity.pdbx_description
1 polymer ?
#
loop_
_entity_poly.entity_id
_entity_poly.type
_entity_poly.pdbx_seq_one_letter_code
_entity_poly.pdbx_strand_id
1 'polypeptide(L)'
;MAATLIAGSLFGANLQLLTYEEGYFDASIKENPLLHLWSLGVEEQFYIFWPVFAVVVVRLRPRDAILAQLLVMVASFGCKIAFLGFHGDNEYSFYFPLSRFWQMSVGGLLAYINSTVVNIPMRTTTLSPETFAALSTSDLTAILVGFAVLDETKAFPGYWALLPTLGAAGLIFSGPATPFNKYILGSAPLVFVGHISYALYLWHWPLLVFARKHYPILRCALGAGNPTPWFSPTSCSVSPR
;
A
#
# COMPACT_ATOMS: atom_id res chain seq x y z
N MET A 1 0.14 22.42 -6.95
CA MET A 1 -1.24 21.95 -7.27
C MET A 1 -1.46 21.69 -8.76
N ALA A 2 -1.36 22.70 -9.65
CA ALA A 2 -1.62 22.49 -11.09
C ALA A 2 -0.73 21.40 -11.74
N ALA A 3 0.56 21.39 -11.41
CA ALA A 3 1.48 20.35 -11.88
C ALA A 3 1.09 18.94 -11.39
N THR A 4 0.64 18.81 -10.13
CA THR A 4 0.15 17.53 -9.57
C THR A 4 -1.16 17.08 -10.15
N LEU A 5 -2.04 18.00 -10.54
CA LEU A 5 -3.26 17.66 -11.25
C LEU A 5 -2.93 17.06 -12.63
N ILE A 6 -2.07 17.71 -13.40
CA ILE A 6 -1.64 17.22 -14.72
C ILE A 6 -0.93 15.87 -14.59
N ALA A 7 0.05 15.77 -13.67
CA ALA A 7 0.77 14.54 -13.44
C ALA A 7 -0.16 13.42 -12.95
N GLY A 8 -1.12 13.72 -12.07
CA GLY A 8 -2.14 12.78 -11.60
C GLY A 8 -3.02 12.25 -12.74
N SER A 9 -3.48 13.12 -13.63
CA SER A 9 -4.27 12.71 -14.81
C SER A 9 -3.51 11.84 -15.80
N LEU A 10 -2.17 11.92 -15.79
CA LEU A 10 -1.28 11.09 -16.63
C LEU A 10 -0.68 9.91 -15.86
N PHE A 11 -1.21 9.59 -14.67
CA PHE A 11 -0.68 8.53 -13.79
C PHE A 11 0.80 8.71 -13.42
N GLY A 12 1.32 9.93 -13.47
CA GLY A 12 2.72 10.29 -13.23
C GLY A 12 2.96 11.10 -11.95
N ALA A 13 1.96 11.20 -11.06
CA ALA A 13 2.08 11.98 -9.82
C ALA A 13 3.26 11.52 -8.94
N ASN A 14 3.57 10.22 -8.91
CA ASN A 14 4.73 9.70 -8.17
C ASN A 14 6.07 10.15 -8.76
N LEU A 15 6.20 10.21 -10.10
CA LEU A 15 7.41 10.68 -10.77
C LEU A 15 7.58 12.19 -10.62
N GLN A 16 6.47 12.92 -10.65
CA GLN A 16 6.47 14.35 -10.40
C GLN A 16 6.91 14.66 -8.95
N LEU A 17 6.45 13.88 -7.97
CA LEU A 17 6.89 14.08 -6.58
C LEU A 17 8.38 13.84 -6.37
N LEU A 18 8.99 12.92 -7.12
CA LEU A 18 10.45 12.72 -7.12
C LEU A 18 11.26 13.91 -7.67
N THR A 19 10.61 14.91 -8.26
CA THR A 19 11.29 16.14 -8.73
C THR A 19 11.27 17.26 -7.69
N TYR A 20 10.55 17.09 -6.59
CA TYR A 20 10.57 18.04 -5.47
C TYR A 20 11.72 17.71 -4.53
N GLU A 21 12.30 18.74 -3.90
CA GLU A 21 13.36 18.59 -2.89
C GLU A 21 12.80 18.34 -1.47
N GLU A 22 11.47 18.40 -1.31
CA GLU A 22 10.78 18.18 -0.04
C GLU A 22 10.43 16.70 0.09
N GLY A 23 10.69 16.13 1.27
CA GLY A 23 10.40 14.74 1.59
C GLY A 23 8.91 14.47 1.76
N TYR A 24 8.47 13.23 1.48
CA TYR A 24 7.08 12.80 1.68
C TYR A 24 6.53 13.10 3.09
N PHE A 25 7.41 13.12 4.09
CA PHE A 25 7.05 13.36 5.48
C PHE A 25 7.01 14.84 5.87
N ASP A 26 7.42 15.74 4.98
CA ASP A 26 7.40 17.17 5.24
C ASP A 26 5.97 17.72 5.34
N ALA A 27 5.79 18.63 6.29
CA ALA A 27 4.49 19.21 6.60
C ALA A 27 3.90 19.98 5.41
N SER A 28 4.75 20.61 4.58
CA SER A 28 4.38 21.35 3.38
C SER A 28 3.72 20.47 2.31
N ILE A 29 4.30 19.30 2.04
CA ILE A 29 3.72 18.34 1.08
C ILE A 29 2.41 17.76 1.60
N LYS A 30 2.29 17.54 2.92
CA LYS A 30 1.06 17.04 3.55
C LYS A 30 -0.13 18.01 3.43
N GLU A 31 0.08 19.26 3.00
CA GLU A 31 -0.99 20.21 2.67
C GLU A 31 -1.50 20.10 1.22
N ASN A 32 -0.85 19.30 0.36
CA ASN A 32 -1.33 19.08 -1.00
C ASN A 32 -2.54 18.11 -1.00
N PRO A 33 -3.74 18.55 -1.43
CA PRO A 33 -4.93 17.69 -1.46
C PRO A 33 -4.81 16.54 -2.47
N LEU A 34 -3.88 16.64 -3.43
CA LEU A 34 -3.66 15.63 -4.47
C LEU A 34 -2.47 14.71 -4.17
N LEU A 35 -1.87 14.79 -2.97
CA LEU A 35 -0.70 13.99 -2.62
C LEU A 35 -0.95 12.49 -2.83
N HIS A 36 -2.04 11.97 -2.28
CA HIS A 36 -2.43 10.55 -2.35
C HIS A 36 -2.53 9.96 -3.78
N LEU A 37 -2.54 10.78 -4.84
CA LEU A 37 -2.53 10.30 -6.23
C LEU A 37 -1.19 9.64 -6.63
N TRP A 38 -0.13 9.80 -5.85
CA TRP A 38 1.16 9.17 -6.15
C TRP A 38 1.06 7.64 -6.17
N SER A 39 0.42 7.04 -5.16
CA SER A 39 0.29 5.58 -5.08
C SER A 39 -0.67 5.05 -6.14
N LEU A 40 -1.71 5.83 -6.48
CA LEU A 40 -2.59 5.55 -7.62
C LEU A 40 -1.82 5.55 -8.94
N GLY A 41 -0.90 6.51 -9.14
CA GLY A 41 -0.03 6.53 -10.31
C GLY A 41 0.85 5.28 -10.42
N VAL A 42 1.44 4.83 -9.31
CA VAL A 42 2.22 3.57 -9.26
C VAL A 42 1.36 2.35 -9.58
N GLU A 43 0.14 2.30 -9.06
CA GLU A 43 -0.82 1.22 -9.32
C GLU A 43 -1.22 1.15 -10.80
N GLU A 44 -1.59 2.29 -11.40
CA GLU A 44 -1.98 2.36 -12.82
C GLU A 44 -0.80 2.02 -13.75
N GLN A 45 0.42 2.45 -13.42
CA GLN A 45 1.63 2.04 -14.15
C GLN A 45 1.85 0.52 -14.08
N PHE A 46 1.59 -0.09 -12.92
CA PHE A 46 1.61 -1.55 -12.80
C PHE A 46 0.51 -2.18 -13.65
N TYR A 47 -0.71 -1.63 -13.68
CA TYR A 47 -1.79 -2.15 -14.51
C TYR A 47 -1.63 -1.92 -16.02
N ILE A 48 -0.78 -0.99 -16.44
CA ILE A 48 -0.37 -0.89 -17.85
C ILE A 48 0.63 -2.02 -18.17
N PHE A 49 1.59 -2.26 -17.29
CA PHE A 49 2.64 -3.28 -17.47
C PHE A 49 2.10 -4.72 -17.35
N TRP A 50 1.31 -5.00 -16.32
CA TRP A 50 0.95 -6.34 -15.88
C TRP A 50 0.13 -7.14 -16.90
N PRO A 51 -0.85 -6.58 -17.64
CA PRO A 51 -1.57 -7.31 -18.68
C PRO A 51 -0.66 -7.78 -19.81
N VAL A 52 0.28 -6.94 -20.26
CA VAL A 52 1.27 -7.32 -21.29
C VAL A 52 2.16 -8.45 -20.78
N PHE A 53 2.61 -8.33 -19.53
CA PHE A 53 3.38 -9.38 -18.87
C PHE A 53 2.58 -10.68 -18.71
N ALA A 54 1.31 -10.59 -18.31
CA ALA A 54 0.42 -11.74 -18.14
C ALA A 54 0.21 -12.50 -19.45
N VAL A 55 0.07 -11.81 -20.59
CA VAL A 55 -0.01 -12.40 -21.93
C VAL A 55 1.21 -13.28 -22.25
N VAL A 56 2.40 -12.89 -21.79
CA VAL A 56 3.62 -13.70 -21.91
C VAL A 56 3.58 -14.88 -20.94
N VAL A 57 3.29 -14.61 -19.66
CA VAL A 57 3.28 -15.62 -18.58
C VAL A 57 2.33 -16.78 -18.86
N VAL A 58 1.13 -16.53 -19.40
CA VAL A 58 0.17 -17.59 -19.73
C VAL A 58 0.60 -18.49 -20.90
N ARG A 59 1.57 -18.05 -21.70
CA ARG A 59 2.14 -18.84 -22.81
C ARG A 59 3.36 -19.68 -22.40
N LEU A 60 3.93 -19.40 -21.22
CA LEU A 60 5.07 -20.14 -20.69
C LEU A 60 4.62 -21.44 -20.02
N ARG A 61 5.55 -22.38 -19.87
CA ARG A 61 5.32 -23.55 -19.01
C ARG A 61 5.12 -23.06 -17.56
N PRO A 62 4.31 -23.75 -16.72
CA PRO A 62 4.00 -23.29 -15.37
C PRO A 62 5.23 -22.94 -14.53
N ARG A 63 6.31 -23.74 -14.62
CA ARG A 63 7.57 -23.46 -13.94
C ARG A 63 8.19 -22.14 -14.39
N ASP A 64 8.28 -21.92 -15.69
CA ASP A 64 8.91 -20.73 -16.28
C ASP A 64 8.05 -19.48 -16.02
N ALA A 65 6.72 -19.63 -16.03
CA ALA A 65 5.76 -18.61 -15.66
C ALA A 65 5.90 -18.16 -14.19
N ILE A 66 6.06 -19.11 -13.27
CA ILE A 66 6.33 -18.82 -11.85
C ILE A 66 7.69 -18.14 -11.70
N LEU A 67 8.74 -18.67 -12.35
CA LEU A 67 10.09 -18.08 -12.29
C LEU A 67 10.12 -16.65 -12.83
N ALA A 68 9.39 -16.35 -13.92
CA ALA A 68 9.30 -15.01 -14.47
C ALA A 68 8.63 -14.03 -13.49
N GLN A 69 7.53 -14.43 -12.84
CA GLN A 69 6.86 -13.61 -11.82
C GLN A 69 7.72 -13.41 -10.57
N LEU A 70 8.40 -14.47 -10.11
CA LEU A 70 9.37 -14.39 -9.02
C LEU A 70 10.53 -13.45 -9.36
N LEU A 71 11.02 -13.47 -10.60
CA LEU A 71 12.06 -12.58 -11.07
C LEU A 71 11.62 -11.12 -11.00
N VAL A 72 10.42 -10.78 -11.49
CA VAL A 72 9.86 -9.41 -11.38
C VAL A 72 9.74 -8.99 -9.93
N MET A 73 9.23 -9.87 -9.07
CA MET A 73 9.06 -9.61 -7.63
C MET A 73 10.41 -9.36 -6.93
N VAL A 74 11.40 -10.24 -7.14
CA VAL A 74 12.73 -10.13 -6.53
C VAL A 74 13.50 -8.94 -7.08
N ALA A 75 13.43 -8.68 -8.38
CA ALA A 75 14.06 -7.52 -9.00
C ALA A 75 13.46 -6.22 -8.44
N SER A 76 12.13 -6.13 -8.34
CA SER A 76 11.45 -4.97 -7.77
C SER A 76 11.78 -4.76 -6.29
N PHE A 77 11.80 -5.83 -5.49
CA PHE A 77 12.24 -5.75 -4.10
C PHE A 77 13.72 -5.37 -3.99
N GLY A 78 14.57 -5.87 -4.89
CA GLY A 78 15.97 -5.48 -5.00
C GLY A 78 16.14 -3.99 -5.28
N CYS A 79 15.38 -3.43 -6.23
CA CYS A 79 15.33 -1.99 -6.49
C CYS A 79 14.94 -1.19 -5.25
N LYS A 80 13.96 -1.67 -4.47
CA LYS A 80 13.56 -1.04 -3.21
C LYS A 80 14.72 -0.97 -2.23
N ILE A 81 15.41 -2.09 -2.00
CA ILE A 81 16.56 -2.13 -1.08
C ILE A 81 17.71 -1.25 -1.59
N ALA A 82 17.96 -1.25 -2.90
CA ALA A 82 19.02 -0.44 -3.51
C ALA A 82 18.76 1.08 -3.38
N PHE A 83 17.50 1.50 -3.34
CA PHE A 83 17.12 2.90 -3.17
C PHE A 83 16.94 3.35 -1.71
N LEU A 84 17.19 2.47 -0.72
CA LEU A 84 17.19 2.88 0.67
C LEU A 84 18.38 3.80 0.97
N GLY A 85 18.11 4.99 1.52
CA GLY A 85 19.13 5.99 1.81
C GLY A 85 19.78 6.62 0.57
N PHE A 86 19.21 6.42 -0.61
CA PHE A 86 19.71 7.02 -1.84
C PHE A 86 19.57 8.55 -1.77
N HIS A 87 20.63 9.30 -2.10
CA HIS A 87 20.74 10.76 -1.89
C HIS A 87 20.55 11.25 -0.43
N GLY A 88 20.59 10.36 0.56
CA GLY A 88 20.40 10.73 1.97
C GLY A 88 18.94 10.73 2.43
N ASP A 89 18.00 10.38 1.55
CA ASP A 89 16.58 10.20 1.84
C ASP A 89 16.08 8.80 1.39
N ASN A 90 14.77 8.56 1.53
CA ASN A 90 14.12 7.31 1.10
C ASN A 90 13.07 7.56 0.00
N GLU A 91 13.09 8.70 -0.69
CA GLU A 91 12.05 9.10 -1.63
C GLU A 91 11.96 8.17 -2.83
N TYR A 92 13.10 7.78 -3.38
CA TYR A 92 13.17 6.81 -4.48
C TYR A 92 12.66 5.44 -4.05
N SER A 93 13.00 4.99 -2.83
CA SER A 93 12.41 3.77 -2.30
C SER A 93 10.90 3.91 -2.06
N PHE A 94 10.37 5.13 -1.95
CA PHE A 94 8.98 5.41 -1.63
C PHE A 94 8.08 5.57 -2.85
N TYR A 95 8.47 6.42 -3.81
CA TYR A 95 7.65 6.81 -4.96
C TYR A 95 8.00 6.08 -6.26
N PHE A 96 9.19 5.49 -6.37
CA PHE A 96 9.61 4.89 -7.63
C PHE A 96 8.78 3.61 -7.92
N PRO A 97 8.27 3.43 -9.15
CA PRO A 97 7.35 2.31 -9.43
C PRO A 97 8.02 0.95 -9.22
N LEU A 98 9.25 0.81 -9.70
CA LEU A 98 9.99 -0.45 -9.62
C LEU A 98 10.36 -0.83 -8.18
N SER A 99 10.34 0.08 -7.21
CA SER A 99 10.51 -0.28 -5.79
C SER A 99 9.22 -0.79 -5.13
N ARG A 100 8.08 -0.69 -5.83
CA ARG A 100 6.74 -1.01 -5.30
C ARG A 100 6.05 -2.19 -5.98
N PHE A 101 6.38 -2.47 -7.23
CA PHE A 101 5.73 -3.52 -8.03
C PHE A 101 5.77 -4.90 -7.37
N TRP A 102 6.75 -5.21 -6.51
CA TRP A 102 6.82 -6.49 -5.81
C TRP A 102 5.57 -6.78 -4.99
N GLN A 103 4.94 -5.77 -4.37
CA GLN A 103 3.75 -5.96 -3.52
C GLN A 103 2.55 -6.42 -4.33
N MET A 104 2.33 -5.79 -5.49
CA MET A 104 1.25 -6.15 -6.42
C MET A 104 1.57 -7.46 -7.15
N SER A 105 2.85 -7.72 -7.43
CA SER A 105 3.33 -8.96 -8.05
C SER A 105 3.09 -10.19 -7.16
N VAL A 106 3.13 -10.06 -5.83
CA VAL A 106 2.72 -11.13 -4.89
C VAL A 106 1.26 -11.53 -5.15
N GLY A 107 0.36 -10.55 -5.28
CA GLY A 107 -1.05 -10.80 -5.59
C GLY A 107 -1.24 -11.43 -6.97
N GLY A 108 -0.49 -10.96 -7.97
CA GLY A 108 -0.50 -11.54 -9.32
C GLY A 108 -0.04 -13.00 -9.36
N LEU A 109 1.05 -13.33 -8.66
CA LEU A 109 1.54 -14.70 -8.53
C LEU A 109 0.52 -15.60 -7.82
N LEU A 110 -0.07 -15.10 -6.72
CA LEU A 110 -1.11 -15.81 -5.99
C LEU A 110 -2.33 -16.10 -6.89
N ALA A 111 -2.76 -15.13 -7.68
CA ALA A 111 -3.86 -15.30 -8.63
C ALA A 111 -3.50 -16.32 -9.73
N TYR A 112 -2.29 -16.27 -10.29
CA TYR A 112 -1.83 -17.22 -11.31
C TYR A 112 -1.84 -18.66 -10.78
N ILE A 113 -1.29 -18.85 -9.57
CA ILE A 113 -1.24 -20.15 -8.89
C ILE A 113 -2.66 -20.69 -8.58
N ASN A 114 -3.58 -19.82 -8.18
CA ASN A 114 -4.96 -20.21 -7.87
C ASN A 114 -5.83 -20.40 -9.14
N SER A 115 -5.38 -19.92 -10.30
CA SER A 115 -6.17 -19.94 -11.52
C SER A 115 -6.40 -21.36 -12.05
N THR A 116 -7.62 -21.59 -12.55
CA THR A 116 -8.03 -22.87 -13.18
C THR A 116 -7.28 -23.17 -14.48
N VAL A 117 -6.64 -22.15 -15.09
CA VAL A 117 -5.89 -22.26 -16.34
C VAL A 117 -4.62 -23.11 -16.16
N VAL A 118 -3.99 -23.06 -14.98
CA VAL A 118 -2.68 -23.68 -14.76
C VAL A 118 -2.80 -25.04 -14.06
N ASN A 119 -3.99 -25.41 -13.58
CA ASN A 119 -4.29 -26.69 -12.92
C ASN A 119 -3.18 -27.11 -11.93
N ILE A 120 -2.55 -26.14 -11.25
CA ILE A 120 -1.62 -26.45 -10.16
C ILE A 120 -2.53 -26.76 -8.97
N PRO A 121 -2.57 -28.00 -8.48
CA PRO A 121 -3.37 -28.33 -7.31
C PRO A 121 -2.66 -27.77 -6.07
N MET A 122 -2.60 -26.45 -5.91
CA MET A 122 -1.96 -25.80 -4.76
C MET A 122 -2.90 -25.68 -3.57
N ARG A 123 -4.22 -25.72 -3.83
CA ARG A 123 -5.17 -26.24 -2.85
C ARG A 123 -5.00 -27.76 -2.82
N THR A 124 -3.80 -28.19 -2.45
CA THR A 124 -3.50 -29.59 -2.26
C THR A 124 -4.54 -30.09 -1.28
N THR A 125 -5.18 -31.20 -1.64
CA THR A 125 -6.06 -32.00 -0.79
C THR A 125 -5.33 -32.54 0.47
N THR A 126 -4.19 -31.98 0.85
CA THR A 126 -3.27 -32.43 1.89
C THR A 126 -3.27 -31.56 3.14
N LEU A 127 -3.67 -30.29 3.06
CA LEU A 127 -3.72 -29.41 4.24
C LEU A 127 -5.10 -29.52 4.90
N SER A 128 -5.09 -29.76 6.22
CA SER A 128 -6.34 -29.84 6.98
C SER A 128 -6.99 -28.46 7.08
N PRO A 129 -8.32 -28.39 7.25
CA PRO A 129 -9.02 -27.13 7.53
C PRO A 129 -8.44 -26.36 8.73
N GLU A 130 -7.90 -27.08 9.71
CA GLU A 130 -7.23 -26.53 10.89
C GLU A 130 -5.94 -25.80 10.51
N THR A 131 -5.13 -26.35 9.58
CA THR A 131 -3.93 -25.67 9.09
C THR A 131 -4.26 -24.36 8.41
N PHE A 132 -5.32 -24.32 7.58
CA PHE A 132 -5.75 -23.06 6.96
C PHE A 132 -6.28 -22.04 7.98
N ALA A 133 -6.96 -22.50 9.04
CA ALA A 133 -7.40 -21.61 10.12
C ALA A 133 -6.21 -21.04 10.91
N ALA A 134 -5.20 -21.86 11.21
CA ALA A 134 -3.97 -21.43 11.85
C ALA A 134 -3.19 -20.43 10.99
N LEU A 135 -3.08 -20.72 9.68
CA LEU A 135 -2.44 -19.84 8.71
C LEU A 135 -3.13 -18.46 8.68
N SER A 136 -4.45 -18.43 8.47
CA SER A 136 -5.27 -17.21 8.47
C SER A 136 -5.11 -16.38 9.76
N THR A 137 -4.96 -17.04 10.92
CA THR A 137 -4.72 -16.36 12.20
C THR A 137 -3.31 -15.78 12.28
N SER A 138 -2.31 -16.53 11.81
CA SER A 138 -0.91 -16.04 11.75
C SER A 138 -0.75 -14.87 10.78
N ASP A 139 -1.44 -14.91 9.65
CA ASP A 139 -1.45 -13.86 8.62
C ASP A 139 -2.07 -12.58 9.15
N LEU A 140 -3.21 -12.69 9.84
CA LEU A 140 -3.83 -11.58 10.54
C LEU A 140 -2.88 -10.98 11.58
N THR A 141 -2.19 -11.83 12.34
CA THR A 141 -1.21 -11.39 13.33
C THR A 141 -0.07 -10.63 12.67
N ALA A 142 0.43 -11.09 11.52
CA ALA A 142 1.46 -10.38 10.76
C ALA A 142 1.00 -8.98 10.30
N ILE A 143 -0.26 -8.84 9.87
CA ILE A 143 -0.85 -7.55 9.50
C ILE A 143 -0.93 -6.63 10.72
N LEU A 144 -1.44 -7.12 11.85
CA LEU A 144 -1.60 -6.32 13.08
C LEU A 144 -0.24 -5.91 13.68
N VAL A 145 0.74 -6.81 13.66
CA VAL A 145 2.12 -6.49 14.06
C VAL A 145 2.73 -5.46 13.11
N GLY A 146 2.53 -5.61 11.80
CA GLY A 146 2.93 -4.61 10.82
C GLY A 146 2.35 -3.24 11.14
N PHE A 147 1.05 -3.16 11.41
CA PHE A 147 0.38 -1.91 11.80
C PHE A 147 0.94 -1.30 13.09
N ALA A 148 1.26 -2.11 14.10
CA ALA A 148 1.77 -1.61 15.38
C ALA A 148 3.26 -1.22 15.37
N VAL A 149 4.07 -1.85 14.50
CA VAL A 149 5.53 -1.69 14.49
C VAL A 149 6.00 -0.66 13.46
N LEU A 150 5.27 -0.50 12.35
CA LEU A 150 5.57 0.45 11.30
C LEU A 150 5.27 1.88 11.77
N ASP A 151 6.29 2.72 11.75
CA ASP A 151 6.24 4.10 12.20
C ASP A 151 6.99 4.97 11.16
N GLU A 152 6.51 6.20 10.92
CA GLU A 152 7.15 7.19 10.04
C GLU A 152 8.60 7.49 10.48
N THR A 153 8.91 7.32 11.76
CA THR A 153 10.24 7.57 12.34
C THR A 153 11.26 6.46 12.08
N LYS A 154 10.84 5.26 11.67
CA LYS A 154 11.72 4.12 11.41
C LYS A 154 11.89 3.92 9.91
N ALA A 155 13.04 4.34 9.35
CA ALA A 155 13.52 4.08 7.98
C ALA A 155 12.45 3.49 7.03
N PHE A 156 11.40 4.27 6.78
CA PHE A 156 10.27 3.83 5.99
C PHE A 156 10.56 4.23 4.54
N PRO A 157 10.39 3.32 3.56
CA PRO A 157 9.86 1.96 3.66
C PRO A 157 10.98 0.90 3.71
N GLY A 158 11.32 0.40 4.90
CA GLY A 158 12.26 -0.70 5.10
C GLY A 158 11.69 -2.09 4.75
N TYR A 159 12.42 -3.16 5.04
CA TYR A 159 12.00 -4.56 4.82
C TYR A 159 10.73 -4.95 5.60
N TRP A 160 10.37 -4.19 6.63
CA TRP A 160 9.16 -4.40 7.45
C TRP A 160 7.85 -4.38 6.67
N ALA A 161 7.81 -3.75 5.49
CA ALA A 161 6.64 -3.80 4.60
C ALA A 161 6.32 -5.23 4.12
N LEU A 162 7.24 -6.19 4.25
CA LEU A 162 6.99 -7.61 4.00
C LEU A 162 5.89 -8.17 4.91
N LEU A 163 5.82 -7.74 6.17
CA LEU A 163 4.84 -8.26 7.13
C LEU A 163 3.39 -8.04 6.67
N PRO A 164 2.92 -6.80 6.43
CA PRO A 164 1.55 -6.60 5.98
C PRO A 164 1.30 -7.15 4.57
N THR A 165 2.30 -7.12 3.67
CA THR A 165 2.12 -7.65 2.30
C THR A 165 1.97 -9.17 2.27
N LEU A 166 2.85 -9.90 2.95
CA LEU A 166 2.76 -11.36 3.01
C LEU A 166 1.58 -11.81 3.87
N GLY A 167 1.28 -11.10 4.97
CA GLY A 167 0.08 -11.37 5.76
C GLY A 167 -1.20 -11.20 4.94
N ALA A 168 -1.34 -10.13 4.16
CA ALA A 168 -2.49 -9.96 3.28
C ALA A 168 -2.57 -11.09 2.21
N ALA A 169 -1.45 -11.45 1.59
CA ALA A 169 -1.39 -12.53 0.62
C ALA A 169 -1.76 -13.90 1.22
N GLY A 170 -1.27 -14.20 2.43
CA GLY A 170 -1.60 -15.43 3.16
C GLY A 170 -3.07 -15.48 3.56
N LEU A 171 -3.65 -14.34 3.98
CA LEU A 171 -5.06 -14.25 4.33
C LEU A 171 -5.97 -14.56 3.12
N ILE A 172 -5.58 -14.08 1.94
CA ILE A 172 -6.24 -14.41 0.66
C ILE A 172 -6.02 -15.88 0.30
N PHE A 173 -4.79 -16.39 0.42
CA PHE A 173 -4.44 -17.78 0.12
C PHE A 173 -5.21 -18.78 1.01
N SER A 174 -5.44 -18.43 2.28
CA SER A 174 -6.21 -19.22 3.23
C SER A 174 -7.67 -19.44 2.80
N GLY A 175 -8.19 -18.56 1.94
CA GLY A 175 -9.49 -18.70 1.29
C GLY A 175 -10.69 -18.35 2.18
N PRO A 176 -11.91 -18.33 1.60
CA PRO A 176 -13.10 -17.80 2.28
C PRO A 176 -13.68 -18.71 3.37
N ALA A 177 -13.23 -19.96 3.46
CA ALA A 177 -13.79 -20.96 4.36
C ALA A 177 -13.22 -20.90 5.79
N THR A 178 -12.12 -20.19 6.02
CA THR A 178 -11.54 -20.07 7.36
C THR A 178 -12.47 -19.27 8.27
N PRO A 179 -12.52 -19.56 9.59
CA PRO A 179 -13.45 -18.90 10.50
C PRO A 179 -13.35 -17.37 10.48
N PHE A 180 -12.13 -16.83 10.49
CA PHE A 180 -11.91 -15.38 10.42
C PHE A 180 -12.42 -14.78 9.11
N ASN A 181 -12.04 -15.37 7.96
CA ASN A 181 -12.48 -14.86 6.66
C ASN A 181 -13.99 -14.98 6.47
N LYS A 182 -14.61 -16.07 6.97
CA LYS A 182 -16.04 -16.32 6.84
C LYS A 182 -16.88 -15.40 7.72
N TYR A 183 -16.54 -15.27 9.00
CA TYR A 183 -17.39 -14.58 9.97
C TYR A 183 -17.07 -13.10 10.12
N ILE A 184 -15.81 -12.70 9.93
CA ILE A 184 -15.38 -11.31 10.07
C ILE A 184 -15.29 -10.67 8.69
N LEU A 185 -14.34 -11.07 7.85
CA LEU A 185 -14.14 -10.41 6.54
C LEU A 185 -15.34 -10.58 5.59
N GLY A 186 -16.04 -11.71 5.68
CA GLY A 186 -17.25 -12.01 4.93
C GLY A 186 -18.52 -11.36 5.47
N SER A 187 -18.44 -10.62 6.58
CA SER A 187 -19.59 -9.90 7.12
C SER A 187 -20.02 -8.76 6.19
N ALA A 188 -21.33 -8.55 6.05
CA ALA A 188 -21.89 -7.54 5.14
C ALA A 188 -21.29 -6.12 5.35
N PRO A 189 -21.03 -5.64 6.58
CA PRO A 189 -20.39 -4.34 6.78
C PRO A 189 -18.96 -4.27 6.23
N LEU A 190 -18.13 -5.29 6.46
CA LEU A 190 -16.75 -5.28 5.98
C LEU A 190 -16.66 -5.46 4.45
N VAL A 191 -17.53 -6.28 3.87
CA VAL A 191 -17.67 -6.39 2.41
C VAL A 191 -18.12 -5.05 1.81
N PHE A 192 -19.06 -4.34 2.45
CA PHE A 192 -19.49 -3.01 2.01
C PHE A 192 -18.33 -2.01 2.02
N VAL A 193 -17.52 -1.97 3.10
CA VAL A 193 -16.31 -1.15 3.17
C VAL A 193 -15.35 -1.50 2.03
N GLY A 194 -15.19 -2.79 1.71
CA GLY A 194 -14.42 -3.26 0.56
C GLY A 194 -14.93 -2.70 -0.77
N HIS A 195 -16.25 -2.74 -1.01
CA HIS A 195 -16.86 -2.23 -2.24
C HIS A 195 -16.66 -0.72 -2.45
N ILE A 196 -16.67 0.07 -1.37
CA ILE A 196 -16.47 1.53 -1.46
C ILE A 196 -15.01 1.95 -1.28
N SER A 197 -14.09 1.01 -1.03
CA SER A 197 -12.70 1.29 -0.63
C SER A 197 -11.98 2.21 -1.61
N TYR A 198 -12.16 2.01 -2.92
CA TYR A 198 -11.57 2.86 -3.96
C TYR A 198 -12.09 4.30 -3.92
N ALA A 199 -13.41 4.49 -3.84
CA ALA A 199 -14.00 5.82 -3.74
C ALA A 199 -13.59 6.50 -2.43
N LEU A 200 -13.59 5.76 -1.31
CA LEU A 200 -13.13 6.25 -0.02
C LEU A 200 -11.65 6.69 -0.09
N TYR A 201 -10.80 5.91 -0.77
CA TYR A 201 -9.40 6.25 -0.98
C TYR A 201 -9.22 7.57 -1.75
N LEU A 202 -10.01 7.83 -2.79
CA LEU A 202 -9.92 9.09 -3.53
C LEU A 202 -10.36 10.30 -2.70
N TRP A 203 -11.39 10.16 -1.85
CA TRP A 203 -11.99 11.30 -1.15
C TRP A 203 -11.40 11.57 0.24
N HIS A 204 -10.87 10.57 0.93
CA HIS A 204 -10.44 10.75 2.33
C HIS A 204 -9.34 11.81 2.46
N TRP A 205 -8.34 11.82 1.57
CA TRP A 205 -7.19 12.70 1.71
C TRP A 205 -7.51 14.18 1.43
N PRO A 206 -8.18 14.55 0.32
CA PRO A 206 -8.64 15.92 0.12
C PRO A 206 -9.49 16.43 1.29
N LEU A 207 -10.43 15.61 1.79
CA LEU A 207 -11.27 15.98 2.93
C LEU A 207 -10.44 16.25 4.19
N LEU A 208 -9.43 15.42 4.49
CA LEU A 208 -8.53 15.63 5.63
C LEU A 208 -7.71 16.91 5.49
N VAL A 209 -7.21 17.21 4.30
CA VAL A 209 -6.44 18.44 4.01
C VAL A 209 -7.33 19.67 4.20
N PHE A 210 -8.54 19.68 3.63
CA PHE A 210 -9.48 20.79 3.79
C PHE A 210 -9.96 20.95 5.23
N ALA A 211 -10.24 19.85 5.93
CA ALA A 211 -10.63 19.87 7.34
C ALA A 211 -9.52 20.49 8.21
N ARG A 212 -8.26 20.11 8.01
CA ARG A 212 -7.12 20.71 8.73
C ARG A 212 -6.96 22.20 8.44
N LYS A 213 -7.25 22.64 7.22
CA LYS A 213 -7.18 24.06 6.82
C LYS A 213 -8.30 24.91 7.43
N HIS A 214 -9.50 24.36 7.58
CA HIS A 214 -10.67 25.12 8.07
C HIS A 214 -10.91 25.00 9.58
N TYR A 215 -10.43 23.92 10.21
CA TYR A 215 -10.60 23.69 11.65
C TYR A 215 -9.23 23.58 12.34
N PRO A 216 -8.72 24.69 12.93
CA PRO A 216 -7.40 24.73 13.57
C PRO A 216 -7.25 23.72 14.72
N ILE A 217 -8.35 23.41 15.43
CA ILE A 217 -8.40 22.42 16.51
C ILE A 217 -8.03 21.01 16.01
N LEU A 218 -8.42 20.67 14.77
CA LEU A 218 -8.09 19.38 14.13
C LEU A 218 -6.63 19.34 13.65
N ARG A 219 -6.00 20.51 13.46
CA ARG A 219 -4.59 20.62 13.06
C ARG A 219 -3.63 20.12 14.15
N CYS A 220 -3.97 20.37 15.42
CA CYS A 220 -3.23 19.86 16.58
C CYS A 220 -3.53 18.37 16.85
N ALA A 221 -4.80 17.94 16.73
CA ALA A 221 -5.19 16.55 16.98
C ALA A 221 -4.65 15.56 15.93
N LEU A 222 -4.49 16.00 14.67
CA LEU A 222 -3.99 15.17 13.56
C LEU A 222 -2.47 15.31 13.33
N GLY A 223 -1.72 15.83 14.29
CA GLY A 223 -0.25 15.79 14.30
C GLY A 223 0.47 16.73 13.34
N ALA A 224 -0.20 17.74 12.78
CA ALA A 224 0.40 18.65 11.80
C ALA A 224 1.11 19.89 12.41
N GLY A 225 1.40 19.88 13.71
CA GLY A 225 2.03 21.01 14.39
C GLY A 225 3.23 20.58 15.22
N ASN A 226 4.44 20.75 14.68
CA ASN A 226 5.61 20.91 15.54
C ASN A 226 5.45 22.28 16.23
N PRO A 227 5.49 22.38 17.57
CA PRO A 227 5.34 23.66 18.25
C PRO A 227 6.54 24.53 17.87
N THR A 228 6.30 25.59 17.09
CA THR A 228 7.28 26.66 16.97
C THR A 228 7.46 27.31 18.35
N PRO A 229 8.67 27.79 18.72
CA PRO A 229 8.97 28.23 20.09
C PRO A 229 8.14 29.43 20.58
N TRP A 230 7.34 30.03 19.69
CA TRP A 230 6.54 31.22 19.94
C TRP A 230 5.08 30.91 20.27
N PHE A 231 4.61 29.68 20.04
CA PHE A 231 3.27 29.25 20.44
C PHE A 231 3.37 28.34 21.66
N SER A 232 3.15 28.94 22.83
CA SER A 232 2.97 28.22 24.08
C SER A 232 1.78 27.25 24.00
N PRO A 233 1.79 26.11 24.74
CA PRO A 233 0.72 25.10 24.71
C PRO A 233 -0.70 25.62 25.04
N THR A 234 -0.79 26.86 25.51
CA THR A 234 -2.01 27.58 25.90
C THR A 234 -2.81 28.18 24.74
N SER A 235 -2.28 28.23 23.51
CA SER A 235 -3.02 28.80 22.37
C SER A 235 -4.11 27.88 21.78
N CYS A 236 -4.29 26.68 22.34
CA CYS A 236 -5.45 25.82 22.08
C CYS A 236 -6.65 26.11 23.01
N SER A 237 -6.76 27.32 23.57
CA SER A 237 -7.98 27.76 24.25
C SER A 237 -8.91 28.42 23.25
N VAL A 238 -10.06 27.78 23.03
CA VAL A 238 -11.20 28.33 22.32
C VAL A 238 -11.55 29.69 22.93
N SER A 239 -11.44 30.77 22.16
CA SER A 239 -12.15 32.01 22.46
C SER A 239 -13.61 31.79 22.04
N PRO A 240 -14.57 31.75 22.98
CA PRO A 240 -15.97 31.63 22.61
C PRO A 240 -16.43 32.98 22.05
N ARG A 241 -16.86 32.99 20.79
CA ARG A 241 -17.81 33.96 20.26
C ARG A 241 -18.90 33.21 19.52
#